data_AF-A0A8H6LBG4-F1
#
_entry.id   AF-A0A8H6LBG4-F1
#
_cell.length_a   1.000
_cell.length_b   1.000
_cell.length_c   1.000
_cell.angle_alpha   90.00
_cell.angle_beta   90.00
_cell.angle_gamma   90.00
#
_symmetry.space_group_name_H-M   'P 1'
#
loop_
_entity.id
_entity.type
_entity.pdbx_description
1 polymer ?
#
loop_
_entity_poly.entity_id
_entity_poly.type
_entity_poly.pdbx_seq_one_letter_code
_entity_poly.pdbx_strand_id
1 'polypeptide(L)'
;MERLARGLLINNGCMLFMALFALAAYATRVRFLRYRRKIAIEANFTSGKRSLSGMTTKEAHDIIAQLQLLEFPYAFNKARKIALLKAGGIPTMSKLFAVTGQNTRRNAGKRSVDTEVLLRESQSQPRDSERYAMAVARMNYLHARYRRVNKITDLDLLHTLGDGLAEIFKVVHREEWRDLTDVEKCAIGLFHKNLGDDMEIPFDPLPSSSQGWRNGLEFAKELEAWSLRYEQEVARPTATNDQYVRVYVDSAFSRMPAFVGKTLRKYLGENLDDIMRESLW
;
A
#
# COMPACT_ATOMS: atom_id res chain seq x y z
N MET A 1 -3.88 32.31 51.53
CA MET A 1 -3.73 32.06 50.07
C MET A 1 -2.62 31.07 49.74
N GLU A 2 -1.45 31.10 50.38
CA GLU A 2 -0.35 30.14 50.11
C GLU A 2 -0.68 28.65 50.30
N ARG A 3 -1.48 28.28 51.31
CA ARG A 3 -1.88 26.87 51.54
C ARG A 3 -2.77 26.31 50.43
N LEU A 4 -3.67 27.14 49.87
CA LEU A 4 -4.51 26.78 48.74
C LEU A 4 -3.68 26.63 47.45
N ALA A 5 -2.71 27.53 47.22
CA ALA A 5 -1.81 27.45 46.07
C ALA A 5 -0.89 26.21 46.12
N ARG A 6 -0.34 25.85 47.30
CA ARG A 6 0.43 24.61 47.49
C ARG A 6 -0.42 23.36 47.29
N GLY A 7 -1.66 23.34 47.80
CA GLY A 7 -2.58 22.22 47.60
C GLY A 7 -2.93 22.01 46.13
N LEU A 8 -3.16 23.08 45.36
CA LEU A 8 -3.42 23.01 43.93
C LEU A 8 -2.20 22.49 43.13
N LEU A 9 -0.99 22.96 43.47
CA LEU A 9 0.26 22.54 42.83
C LEU A 9 0.59 21.06 43.09
N ILE A 10 0.40 20.59 44.33
CA ILE A 10 0.63 19.17 44.69
C ILE A 10 -0.40 18.27 43.98
N ASN A 11 -1.67 18.67 43.93
CA ASN A 11 -2.72 17.89 43.28
C ASN A 11 -2.52 17.83 41.75
N ASN A 12 -2.09 18.95 41.14
CA ASN A 12 -1.73 19.00 39.72
C ASN A 12 -0.48 18.15 39.40
N GLY A 13 0.51 18.14 40.29
CA GLY A 13 1.71 17.29 40.16
C GLY A 13 1.38 15.79 40.25
N CYS A 14 0.52 15.40 41.19
CA CYS A 14 0.03 14.02 41.28
C CYS A 14 -0.80 13.61 40.05
N MET A 15 -1.67 14.48 39.54
CA MET A 15 -2.44 14.20 38.32
C MET A 15 -1.54 14.04 37.09
N LEU A 16 -0.53 14.90 36.93
CA LEU A 16 0.43 14.79 35.83
C LEU A 16 1.26 13.50 35.93
N PHE A 17 1.72 13.14 37.14
CA PHE A 17 2.47 11.91 37.36
C PHE A 17 1.64 10.66 37.05
N MET A 18 0.38 10.62 37.50
CA MET A 18 -0.55 9.53 37.19
C MET A 18 -0.82 9.43 35.69
N ALA A 19 -0.99 10.57 34.99
CA ALA A 19 -1.18 10.59 33.54
C ALA A 19 0.05 10.06 32.79
N LEU A 20 1.26 10.49 33.17
CA LEU A 20 2.51 10.01 32.58
C LEU A 20 2.73 8.51 32.84
N PHE A 21 2.44 8.05 34.06
CA PHE A 21 2.52 6.62 34.41
C PHE A 21 1.52 5.80 33.59
N ALA A 22 0.27 6.25 33.46
CA ALA A 22 -0.74 5.58 32.65
C ALA A 22 -0.34 5.52 31.17
N LEU A 23 0.21 6.61 30.61
CA LEU A 23 0.75 6.63 29.25
C LEU A 23 1.92 5.66 29.07
N ALA A 24 2.86 5.62 30.02
CA ALA A 24 4.00 4.71 29.98
C ALA A 24 3.57 3.23 30.10
N ALA A 25 2.63 2.93 31.00
CA ALA A 25 2.05 1.61 31.18
C ALA A 25 1.31 1.16 29.91
N TYR A 26 0.51 2.06 29.31
CA TYR A 26 -0.18 1.82 28.05
C TYR A 26 0.82 1.55 26.92
N ALA A 27 1.83 2.42 26.73
CA ALA A 27 2.84 2.27 25.67
C ALA A 27 3.63 0.97 25.83
N THR A 28 4.02 0.61 27.05
CA THR A 28 4.72 -0.65 27.35
C THR A 28 3.84 -1.85 27.04
N ARG A 29 2.55 -1.81 27.43
CA ARG A 29 1.61 -2.90 27.18
C ARG A 29 1.35 -3.07 25.68
N VAL A 30 1.15 -1.98 24.94
CA VAL A 30 0.99 -2.00 23.49
C VAL A 30 2.23 -2.58 22.83
N ARG A 31 3.43 -2.12 23.21
CA ARG A 31 4.69 -2.66 22.70
C ARG A 31 4.79 -4.17 22.95
N PHE A 32 4.55 -4.62 24.17
CA PHE A 32 4.59 -6.04 24.52
C PHE A 32 3.62 -6.87 23.67
N LEU A 33 2.36 -6.43 23.52
CA LEU A 33 1.35 -7.16 22.76
C LEU A 33 1.68 -7.23 21.26
N ARG A 34 2.25 -6.16 20.68
CA ARG A 34 2.68 -6.14 19.27
C ARG A 34 3.88 -7.05 19.02
N TYR A 35 4.89 -7.04 19.90
CA TYR A 35 6.00 -8.00 19.79
C TYR A 35 5.54 -9.45 19.98
N ARG A 36 4.59 -9.70 20.90
CA ARG A 36 3.98 -11.03 21.05
C ARG A 36 3.30 -11.50 19.76
N ARG A 37 2.59 -10.61 19.05
CA ARG A 37 1.95 -10.92 17.76
C ARG A 37 2.98 -11.18 16.68
N LYS A 38 4.02 -10.35 16.57
CA LYS A 38 5.15 -10.59 15.65
C LYS A 38 5.73 -11.99 15.84
N ILE A 39 6.07 -12.35 17.09
CA ILE A 39 6.60 -13.68 17.42
C ILE A 39 5.61 -14.78 17.02
N ALA A 40 4.31 -14.60 17.25
CA ALA A 40 3.29 -15.57 16.87
C ALA A 40 3.18 -15.77 15.35
N ILE A 41 3.27 -14.70 14.56
CA ILE A 41 3.30 -14.75 13.08
C ILE A 41 4.52 -15.55 12.61
N GLU A 42 5.68 -15.31 13.23
CA GLU A 42 6.95 -15.93 12.86
C GLU A 42 7.12 -17.39 13.36
N ALA A 43 6.38 -17.78 14.40
CA ALA A 43 6.64 -19.02 15.16
C ALA A 43 6.66 -20.30 14.31
N ASN A 44 5.90 -20.33 13.21
CA ASN A 44 5.83 -21.48 12.32
C ASN A 44 7.02 -21.56 11.35
N PHE A 45 7.74 -20.46 11.10
CA PHE A 45 8.72 -20.36 10.01
C PHE A 45 10.17 -20.06 10.48
N THR A 46 10.37 -19.46 11.65
CA THR A 46 11.70 -18.97 12.07
C THR A 46 12.48 -19.94 12.96
N SER A 47 11.82 -20.94 13.58
CA SER A 47 12.46 -21.91 14.49
C SER A 47 12.87 -23.23 13.83
N GLY A 48 13.20 -23.22 12.53
CA GLY A 48 13.56 -24.43 11.78
C GLY A 48 12.41 -25.44 11.57
N LYS A 49 11.18 -25.06 11.93
CA LYS A 49 10.00 -25.93 11.86
C LYS A 49 9.49 -26.14 10.43
N ARG A 50 9.44 -25.07 9.63
CA ARG A 50 8.90 -25.11 8.27
C ARG A 50 9.55 -24.04 7.40
N SER A 51 9.87 -24.40 6.16
CA SER A 51 10.35 -23.46 5.15
C SER A 51 9.27 -22.46 4.74
N LEU A 52 9.66 -21.25 4.34
CA LEU A 52 8.77 -20.26 3.72
C LEU A 52 8.10 -20.80 2.44
N SER A 53 8.74 -21.73 1.73
CA SER A 53 8.15 -22.41 0.56
C SER A 53 6.88 -23.19 0.89
N GLY A 54 6.70 -23.55 2.15
CA GLY A 54 5.50 -24.23 2.60
C GLY A 54 4.30 -23.28 2.81
N MET A 55 4.49 -21.96 2.88
CA MET A 55 3.41 -21.03 3.27
C MET A 55 2.20 -21.16 2.34
N THR A 56 1.04 -21.43 2.91
CA THR A 56 -0.22 -21.54 2.16
C THR A 56 -0.83 -20.17 1.88
N THR A 57 -1.70 -20.09 0.87
CA THR A 57 -2.51 -18.90 0.58
C THR A 57 -3.31 -18.44 1.80
N LYS A 58 -3.86 -19.38 2.57
CA LYS A 58 -4.62 -19.07 3.78
C LYS A 58 -3.73 -18.44 4.87
N GLU A 59 -2.55 -19.02 5.13
CA GLU A 59 -1.60 -18.44 6.08
C GLU A 59 -1.12 -17.04 5.64
N ALA A 60 -0.84 -16.85 4.35
CA ALA A 60 -0.48 -15.54 3.82
C ALA A 60 -1.62 -14.51 4.01
N HIS A 61 -2.86 -14.92 3.74
CA HIS A 61 -4.05 -14.10 4.00
C HIS A 61 -4.16 -13.72 5.48
N ASP A 62 -4.06 -14.69 6.40
CA ASP A 62 -4.19 -14.47 7.84
C ASP A 62 -3.09 -13.55 8.38
N ILE A 63 -1.87 -13.67 7.86
CA ILE A 63 -0.75 -12.77 8.19
C ILE A 63 -1.05 -11.35 7.69
N ILE A 64 -1.42 -11.19 6.41
CA ILE A 64 -1.75 -9.87 5.85
C ILE A 64 -2.94 -9.24 6.58
N ALA A 65 -3.95 -10.02 6.98
CA ALA A 65 -5.08 -9.55 7.78
C ALA A 65 -4.61 -8.96 9.12
N GLN A 66 -3.72 -9.65 9.84
CA GLN A 66 -3.13 -9.13 11.07
C GLN A 66 -2.30 -7.88 10.83
N LEU A 67 -1.50 -7.84 9.76
CA LEU A 67 -0.70 -6.68 9.41
C LEU A 67 -1.59 -5.46 9.12
N GLN A 68 -2.60 -5.61 8.27
CA GLN A 68 -3.42 -4.46 7.84
C GLN A 68 -4.44 -4.00 8.90
N LEU A 69 -4.88 -4.86 9.82
CA LEU A 69 -5.91 -4.53 10.81
C LEU A 69 -5.33 -4.18 12.18
N LEU A 70 -4.19 -4.76 12.57
CA LEU A 70 -3.69 -4.70 13.94
C LEU A 70 -2.27 -4.14 14.06
N GLU A 71 -1.38 -4.43 13.11
CA GLU A 71 0.01 -3.96 13.19
C GLU A 71 0.25 -2.66 12.45
N PHE A 72 -0.04 -2.57 11.16
CA PHE A 72 0.37 -1.46 10.30
C PHE A 72 -0.82 -0.87 9.53
N PRO A 73 -1.97 -0.56 10.17
CA PRO A 73 -3.17 -0.13 9.45
C PRO A 73 -2.97 1.18 8.69
N TYR A 74 -2.21 2.12 9.26
CA TYR A 74 -1.88 3.38 8.62
C TYR A 74 -0.93 3.16 7.44
N ALA A 75 0.18 2.44 7.62
CA ALA A 75 1.12 2.18 6.53
C ALA A 75 0.49 1.42 5.37
N PHE A 76 -0.34 0.40 5.60
CA PHE A 76 -1.05 -0.31 4.53
C PHE A 76 -2.04 0.58 3.78
N ASN A 77 -2.77 1.47 4.49
CA ASN A 77 -3.66 2.41 3.82
C ASN A 77 -2.89 3.45 2.99
N LYS A 78 -1.80 3.97 3.54
CA LYS A 78 -0.93 4.94 2.87
C LYS A 78 -0.24 4.34 1.66
N ALA A 79 0.35 3.15 1.79
CA ALA A 79 0.98 2.41 0.68
C ALA A 79 0.03 2.24 -0.50
N ARG A 80 -1.22 1.82 -0.26
CA ARG A 80 -2.22 1.69 -1.34
C ARG A 80 -2.52 3.02 -2.04
N LYS A 81 -2.65 4.10 -1.28
CA LYS A 81 -2.89 5.44 -1.84
C LYS A 81 -1.71 5.94 -2.68
N ILE A 82 -0.48 5.67 -2.22
CA ILE A 82 0.73 6.02 -2.97
C ILE A 82 0.83 5.18 -4.25
N ALA A 83 0.67 3.86 -4.18
CA ALA A 83 0.68 2.99 -5.36
C ALA A 83 -0.35 3.42 -6.43
N LEU A 84 -1.56 3.80 -6.02
CA LEU A 84 -2.58 4.33 -6.95
C LEU A 84 -2.24 5.71 -7.52
N LEU A 85 -1.49 6.52 -6.78
CA LEU A 85 -0.99 7.80 -7.28
C LEU A 85 0.13 7.59 -8.31
N LYS A 86 1.03 6.64 -8.05
CA LYS A 86 2.16 6.27 -8.92
C LYS A 86 1.72 5.80 -10.31
N ALA A 87 0.56 5.14 -10.44
CA ALA A 87 -0.03 4.86 -11.75
C ALA A 87 -0.20 6.12 -12.65
N GLY A 88 -0.36 7.31 -12.07
CA GLY A 88 -0.41 8.57 -12.82
C GLY A 88 0.93 9.04 -13.39
N GLY A 89 2.05 8.48 -12.93
CA GLY A 89 3.41 8.76 -13.39
C GLY A 89 3.77 7.99 -14.66
N ILE A 90 3.03 6.96 -15.01
CA ILE A 90 3.29 6.18 -16.22
C ILE A 90 2.51 6.80 -17.40
N PRO A 91 3.17 7.25 -18.48
CA PRO A 91 2.50 7.99 -19.58
C PRO A 91 1.36 7.24 -20.27
N THR A 92 1.47 5.91 -20.43
CA THR A 92 0.42 5.05 -21.01
C THR A 92 -0.85 5.09 -20.16
N MET A 93 -0.70 4.97 -18.84
CA MET A 93 -1.80 4.99 -17.87
C MET A 93 -2.41 6.39 -17.73
N SER A 94 -1.59 7.44 -17.57
CA SER A 94 -2.07 8.82 -17.41
C SER A 94 -2.86 9.29 -18.63
N LYS A 95 -2.40 8.94 -19.83
CA LYS A 95 -3.14 9.18 -21.09
C LYS A 95 -4.47 8.45 -21.11
N LEU A 96 -4.52 7.19 -20.66
CA LEU A 96 -5.76 6.43 -20.60
C LEU A 96 -6.77 7.06 -19.62
N PHE A 97 -6.32 7.51 -18.45
CA PHE A 97 -7.16 8.21 -17.49
C PHE A 97 -7.78 9.50 -18.05
N ALA A 98 -7.02 10.24 -18.86
CA ALA A 98 -7.49 11.44 -19.53
C ALA A 98 -8.58 11.13 -20.59
N VAL A 99 -8.31 10.20 -21.52
CA VAL A 99 -9.22 9.92 -22.65
C VAL A 99 -10.51 9.20 -22.23
N THR A 100 -10.50 8.46 -21.12
CA THR A 100 -11.69 7.77 -20.61
C THR A 100 -12.67 8.70 -19.90
N GLY A 101 -12.27 9.94 -19.61
CA GLY A 101 -13.07 10.91 -18.84
C GLY A 101 -13.31 10.50 -17.38
N GLN A 102 -12.66 9.44 -16.91
CA GLN A 102 -12.81 8.94 -15.54
C GLN A 102 -11.96 9.72 -14.53
N ASN A 103 -10.92 10.43 -15.00
CA ASN A 103 -10.11 11.31 -14.17
C ASN A 103 -10.44 12.80 -14.38
N THR A 104 -11.69 13.15 -14.08
CA THR A 104 -12.21 14.52 -14.09
C THR A 104 -12.70 14.92 -12.70
N ARG A 105 -12.87 16.21 -12.40
CA ARG A 105 -13.41 16.67 -11.11
C ARG A 105 -14.76 16.02 -10.75
N ARG A 106 -15.57 15.69 -11.77
CA ARG A 106 -16.87 15.02 -11.60
C ARG A 106 -16.74 13.54 -11.26
N ASN A 107 -15.83 12.82 -11.94
CA ASN A 107 -15.80 11.35 -11.90
C ASN A 107 -14.69 10.77 -11.00
N ALA A 108 -13.61 11.50 -10.75
CA ALA A 108 -12.41 10.99 -10.09
C ALA A 108 -12.66 10.53 -8.64
N GLY A 109 -13.55 11.21 -7.91
CA GLY A 109 -13.92 10.82 -6.54
C GLY A 109 -14.61 9.46 -6.50
N LYS A 110 -15.66 9.26 -7.33
CA LYS A 110 -16.33 7.97 -7.47
C LYS A 110 -15.36 6.88 -7.90
N ARG A 111 -14.55 7.13 -8.95
CA ARG A 111 -13.53 6.19 -9.44
C ARG A 111 -12.59 5.76 -8.32
N SER A 112 -12.12 6.70 -7.51
CA SER A 112 -11.20 6.41 -6.40
C SER A 112 -11.84 5.49 -5.36
N VAL A 113 -13.10 5.72 -5.01
CA VAL A 113 -13.83 4.87 -4.05
C VAL A 113 -14.10 3.49 -4.66
N ASP A 114 -14.55 3.41 -5.91
CA ASP A 114 -14.79 2.15 -6.62
C ASP A 114 -13.51 1.30 -6.67
N THR A 115 -12.35 1.93 -6.97
CA THR A 115 -11.04 1.26 -6.94
C THR A 115 -10.67 0.79 -5.53
N GLU A 116 -10.87 1.64 -4.50
CA GLU A 116 -10.54 1.26 -3.12
C GLU A 116 -11.36 0.06 -2.64
N VAL A 117 -12.65 0.00 -2.98
CA VAL A 117 -13.51 -1.13 -2.65
C VAL A 117 -12.98 -2.41 -3.29
N LEU A 118 -12.72 -2.42 -4.60
CA LEU A 118 -12.21 -3.62 -5.29
C LEU A 118 -10.88 -4.12 -4.69
N LEU A 119 -9.96 -3.22 -4.38
CA LEU A 119 -8.68 -3.57 -3.76
C LEU A 119 -8.83 -4.06 -2.32
N ARG A 120 -9.77 -3.49 -1.55
CA ARG A 120 -10.07 -3.96 -0.19
C ARG A 120 -10.70 -5.35 -0.21
N GLU A 121 -11.63 -5.60 -1.10
CA GLU A 121 -12.25 -6.92 -1.26
C GLU A 121 -11.21 -7.97 -1.63
N SER A 122 -10.36 -7.71 -2.62
CA SER A 122 -9.33 -8.67 -3.02
C SER A 122 -8.27 -8.91 -1.94
N GLN A 123 -7.93 -7.90 -1.14
CA GLN A 123 -6.90 -8.04 -0.10
C GLN A 123 -7.42 -8.55 1.25
N SER A 124 -8.67 -8.27 1.61
CA SER A 124 -9.23 -8.56 2.93
C SER A 124 -10.15 -9.78 2.96
N GLN A 125 -10.49 -10.38 1.82
CA GLN A 125 -11.29 -11.61 1.77
C GLN A 125 -10.40 -12.83 1.46
N PRO A 126 -10.74 -14.03 1.99
CA PRO A 126 -10.06 -15.26 1.61
C PRO A 126 -10.15 -15.49 0.09
N ARG A 127 -9.09 -16.01 -0.53
CA ARG A 127 -9.03 -16.22 -2.00
C ARG A 127 -10.14 -17.14 -2.53
N ASP A 128 -10.57 -18.09 -1.71
CA ASP A 128 -11.64 -19.06 -1.99
C ASP A 128 -13.05 -18.51 -1.71
N SER A 129 -13.19 -17.24 -1.32
CA SER A 129 -14.48 -16.62 -1.05
C SER A 129 -15.14 -16.03 -2.30
N GLU A 130 -16.48 -16.00 -2.31
CA GLU A 130 -17.26 -15.34 -3.37
C GLU A 130 -16.90 -13.85 -3.50
N ARG A 131 -16.69 -13.14 -2.39
CA ARG A 131 -16.36 -11.72 -2.40
C ARG A 131 -15.02 -11.43 -3.08
N TYR A 132 -14.00 -12.26 -2.81
CA TYR A 132 -12.73 -12.17 -3.52
C TYR A 132 -12.93 -12.39 -5.03
N ALA A 133 -13.61 -13.47 -5.40
CA ALA A 133 -13.86 -13.82 -6.80
C ALA A 133 -14.62 -12.71 -7.54
N MET A 134 -15.65 -12.13 -6.92
CA MET A 134 -16.41 -11.00 -7.48
C MET A 134 -15.53 -9.76 -7.71
N ALA A 135 -14.65 -9.43 -6.77
CA ALA A 135 -13.77 -8.28 -6.89
C ALA A 135 -12.76 -8.47 -8.03
N VAL A 136 -12.14 -9.64 -8.13
CA VAL A 136 -11.21 -9.96 -9.21
C VAL A 136 -11.92 -10.00 -10.57
N ALA A 137 -13.07 -10.67 -10.66
CA ALA A 137 -13.86 -10.70 -11.88
C ALA A 137 -14.26 -9.30 -12.34
N ARG A 138 -14.60 -8.41 -11.40
CA ARG A 138 -14.92 -7.01 -11.71
C ARG A 138 -13.70 -6.24 -12.21
N MET A 139 -12.52 -6.42 -11.62
CA MET A 139 -11.27 -5.84 -12.11
C MET A 139 -10.96 -6.32 -13.54
N ASN A 140 -11.03 -7.63 -13.77
CA ASN A 140 -10.79 -8.23 -15.08
C ASN A 140 -11.78 -7.72 -16.13
N TYR A 141 -13.07 -7.64 -15.80
CA TYR A 141 -14.10 -7.07 -16.69
C TYR A 141 -13.80 -5.61 -17.09
N LEU A 142 -13.42 -4.77 -16.13
CA LEU A 142 -13.12 -3.36 -16.37
C LEU A 142 -11.87 -3.18 -17.24
N HIS A 143 -10.85 -4.02 -17.04
CA HIS A 143 -9.60 -3.96 -17.80
C HIS A 143 -9.70 -4.63 -19.19
N ALA A 144 -10.53 -5.66 -19.36
CA ALA A 144 -10.57 -6.51 -20.55
C ALA A 144 -10.70 -5.72 -21.87
N ARG A 145 -11.61 -4.75 -21.92
CA ARG A 145 -11.83 -3.95 -23.15
C ARG A 145 -10.59 -3.16 -23.56
N TYR A 146 -9.78 -2.71 -22.61
CA TYR A 146 -8.57 -1.93 -22.86
C TYR A 146 -7.36 -2.81 -23.13
N ARG A 147 -7.28 -3.98 -22.48
CA ARG A 147 -6.26 -5.01 -22.78
C ARG A 147 -6.38 -5.50 -24.23
N ARG A 148 -7.60 -5.79 -24.70
CA ARG A 148 -7.86 -6.24 -26.10
C ARG A 148 -7.35 -5.31 -27.18
N VAL A 149 -7.25 -4.00 -26.89
CA VAL A 149 -6.75 -2.98 -27.83
C VAL A 149 -5.38 -2.41 -27.39
N ASN A 150 -4.66 -3.14 -26.54
CA ASN A 150 -3.34 -2.82 -26.02
C ASN A 150 -3.21 -1.38 -25.43
N LYS A 151 -4.26 -0.93 -24.73
CA LYS A 151 -4.29 0.35 -24.01
C LYS A 151 -3.98 0.21 -22.51
N ILE A 152 -4.21 -0.96 -21.96
CA ILE A 152 -3.63 -1.41 -20.70
C ILE A 152 -2.69 -2.54 -21.10
N THR A 153 -1.38 -2.29 -21.02
CA THR A 153 -0.39 -3.31 -21.38
C THR A 153 -0.16 -4.27 -20.21
N ASP A 154 0.42 -5.44 -20.49
CA ASP A 154 0.78 -6.38 -19.43
C ASP A 154 1.86 -5.82 -18.49
N LEU A 155 2.79 -5.01 -19.02
CA LEU A 155 3.79 -4.31 -18.20
C LEU A 155 3.14 -3.25 -17.30
N ASP A 156 2.12 -2.52 -17.78
CA ASP A 156 1.36 -1.57 -16.96
C ASP A 156 0.66 -2.29 -15.78
N LEU A 157 0.07 -3.46 -16.04
CA LEU A 157 -0.56 -4.26 -14.99
C LEU A 157 0.46 -4.83 -14.00
N LEU A 158 1.57 -5.37 -14.49
CA LEU A 158 2.64 -5.90 -13.65
C LEU A 158 3.25 -4.79 -12.77
N HIS A 159 3.44 -3.60 -13.32
CA HIS A 159 3.87 -2.42 -12.57
C HIS A 159 2.88 -2.05 -11.48
N THR A 160 1.60 -1.94 -11.82
CA THR A 160 0.56 -1.58 -10.84
C THR A 160 0.46 -2.60 -9.70
N LEU A 161 0.63 -3.90 -10.01
CA LEU A 161 0.69 -4.97 -9.03
C LEU A 161 1.93 -4.83 -8.13
N GLY A 162 3.10 -4.60 -8.73
CA GLY A 162 4.36 -4.48 -8.00
C GLY A 162 4.48 -3.23 -7.15
N ASP A 163 3.92 -2.11 -7.59
CA ASP A 163 3.80 -0.88 -6.80
C ASP A 163 3.00 -1.11 -5.52
N GLY A 164 1.92 -1.87 -5.60
CA GLY A 164 1.12 -2.26 -4.43
C GLY A 164 1.95 -2.98 -3.37
N LEU A 165 2.91 -3.81 -3.80
CA LEU A 165 3.83 -4.53 -2.93
C LEU A 165 4.97 -3.65 -2.42
N ALA A 166 5.66 -2.96 -3.33
CA ALA A 166 6.84 -2.15 -3.04
C ALA A 166 6.51 -1.01 -2.07
N GLU A 167 5.37 -0.35 -2.24
CA GLU A 167 4.95 0.73 -1.34
C GLU A 167 4.59 0.22 0.06
N ILE A 168 4.12 -1.03 0.22
CA ILE A 168 3.95 -1.62 1.56
C ILE A 168 5.31 -1.76 2.24
N PHE A 169 6.32 -2.29 1.54
CA PHE A 169 7.66 -2.46 2.09
C PHE A 169 8.29 -1.12 2.46
N LYS A 170 8.24 -0.15 1.54
CA LYS A 170 8.80 1.19 1.68
C LYS A 170 8.16 1.99 2.82
N VAL A 171 6.82 2.04 2.88
CA VAL A 171 6.11 2.83 3.90
C VAL A 171 6.30 2.22 5.29
N VAL A 172 6.22 0.89 5.43
CA VAL A 172 6.45 0.24 6.73
C VAL A 172 7.88 0.48 7.20
N HIS A 173 8.87 0.30 6.33
CA HIS A 173 10.28 0.55 6.67
C HIS A 173 10.53 2.00 7.13
N ARG A 174 9.93 2.98 6.45
CA ARG A 174 10.17 4.40 6.71
C ARG A 174 9.42 4.94 7.93
N GLU A 175 8.20 4.47 8.19
CA GLU A 175 7.28 5.17 9.09
C GLU A 175 6.80 4.34 10.28
N GLU A 176 6.98 3.02 10.27
CA GLU A 176 6.52 2.16 11.35
C GLU A 176 7.61 1.88 12.38
N TRP A 177 7.18 1.46 13.56
CA TRP A 177 8.03 1.19 14.73
C TRP A 177 8.95 -0.04 14.59
N ARG A 178 8.83 -0.79 13.48
CA ARG A 178 9.70 -1.92 13.11
C ARG A 178 9.56 -2.24 11.61
N ASP A 179 10.55 -2.96 11.10
CA ASP A 179 10.49 -3.56 9.77
C ASP A 179 9.56 -4.77 9.67
N LEU A 180 9.13 -5.06 8.44
CA LEU A 180 8.53 -6.33 8.07
C LEU A 180 9.58 -7.46 8.15
N THR A 181 9.16 -8.58 8.70
CA THR A 181 9.97 -9.81 8.75
C THR A 181 9.95 -10.52 7.40
N ASP A 182 10.89 -11.44 7.16
CA ASP A 182 10.89 -12.25 5.94
C ASP A 182 9.62 -13.11 5.79
N VAL A 183 9.03 -13.55 6.92
CA VAL A 183 7.74 -14.25 6.94
C VAL A 183 6.61 -13.33 6.46
N GLU A 184 6.57 -12.10 6.96
CA GLU A 184 5.56 -11.11 6.58
C GLU A 184 5.71 -10.68 5.11
N LYS A 185 6.94 -10.47 4.64
CA LYS A 185 7.24 -10.20 3.23
C LYS A 185 6.87 -11.38 2.33
N CYS A 186 7.10 -12.61 2.78
CA CYS A 186 6.66 -13.81 2.07
C CYS A 186 5.14 -13.86 1.89
N ALA A 187 4.38 -13.55 2.96
CA ALA A 187 2.93 -13.49 2.89
C ALA A 187 2.45 -12.44 1.89
N ILE A 188 3.01 -11.23 1.96
CA ILE A 188 2.70 -10.13 1.03
C ILE A 188 3.01 -10.54 -0.42
N GLY A 189 4.15 -11.17 -0.67
CA GLY A 189 4.51 -11.67 -1.99
C GLY A 189 3.58 -12.75 -2.50
N LEU A 190 3.22 -13.73 -1.67
CA LEU A 190 2.29 -14.79 -2.07
C LEU A 190 0.90 -14.23 -2.42
N PHE A 191 0.42 -13.23 -1.67
CA PHE A 191 -0.81 -12.53 -2.02
C PHE A 191 -0.73 -11.83 -3.38
N HIS A 192 0.35 -11.07 -3.64
CA HIS A 192 0.49 -10.38 -4.93
C HIS A 192 0.65 -11.35 -6.10
N LYS A 193 1.38 -12.47 -5.90
CA LYS A 193 1.46 -13.53 -6.91
C LYS A 193 0.07 -14.09 -7.22
N ASN A 194 -0.69 -14.47 -6.20
CA ASN A 194 -2.03 -15.01 -6.36
C ASN A 194 -2.96 -14.02 -7.07
N LEU A 195 -2.93 -12.74 -6.68
CA LEU A 195 -3.73 -11.71 -7.33
C LEU A 195 -3.32 -11.52 -8.80
N GLY A 196 -2.03 -11.52 -9.11
CA GLY A 196 -1.56 -11.42 -10.49
C GLY A 196 -1.94 -12.63 -11.34
N ASP A 197 -1.85 -13.84 -10.80
CA ASP A 197 -2.34 -15.07 -11.44
C ASP A 197 -3.85 -14.94 -11.75
N ASP A 198 -4.67 -14.53 -10.78
CA ASP A 198 -6.13 -14.43 -10.93
C ASP A 198 -6.56 -13.25 -11.83
N MET A 199 -5.68 -12.26 -12.01
CA MET A 199 -5.85 -11.16 -12.97
C MET A 199 -5.27 -11.47 -14.36
N GLU A 200 -4.73 -12.68 -14.55
CA GLU A 200 -4.09 -13.13 -15.80
C GLU A 200 -2.98 -12.16 -16.24
N ILE A 201 -2.14 -11.72 -15.29
CA ILE A 201 -0.98 -10.85 -15.55
C ILE A 201 0.23 -11.75 -15.86
N PRO A 202 0.81 -11.65 -17.07
CA PRO A 202 2.03 -12.38 -17.38
C PRO A 202 3.20 -11.94 -16.50
N PHE A 203 3.94 -12.91 -15.96
CA PHE A 203 5.14 -12.66 -15.15
C PHE A 203 6.45 -12.81 -15.92
N ASP A 204 6.42 -13.01 -17.25
CA ASP A 204 7.60 -13.24 -18.10
C ASP A 204 8.79 -12.27 -17.86
N PRO A 205 8.56 -10.98 -17.54
CA PRO A 205 9.67 -10.06 -17.24
C PRO A 205 10.44 -10.36 -15.94
N LEU A 206 9.90 -11.22 -15.07
CA LEU A 206 10.51 -11.60 -13.80
C LEU A 206 11.48 -12.78 -14.01
N PRO A 207 12.73 -12.71 -13.47
CA PRO A 207 13.78 -13.69 -13.73
C PRO A 207 13.37 -15.16 -13.52
N SER A 208 12.62 -15.45 -12.45
CA SER A 208 12.25 -16.82 -12.10
C SER A 208 10.92 -17.26 -12.71
N SER A 209 10.28 -16.47 -13.59
CA SER A 209 8.96 -16.81 -14.17
C SER A 209 8.94 -18.18 -14.86
N SER A 210 10.02 -18.52 -15.57
CA SER A 210 10.14 -19.79 -16.30
C SER A 210 10.33 -21.02 -15.40
N GLN A 211 10.88 -20.85 -14.19
CA GLN A 211 11.18 -21.93 -13.26
C GLN A 211 10.24 -21.96 -12.04
N GLY A 212 9.48 -20.89 -11.85
CA GLY A 212 8.74 -20.61 -10.63
C GLY A 212 9.65 -20.05 -9.52
N TRP A 213 9.01 -19.45 -8.51
CA TRP A 213 9.67 -18.95 -7.32
C TRP A 213 9.61 -19.98 -6.20
N ARG A 214 10.65 -20.06 -5.37
CA ARG A 214 10.72 -20.96 -4.22
C ARG A 214 9.67 -20.63 -3.17
N ASN A 215 9.34 -19.36 -3.01
CA ASN A 215 8.35 -18.86 -2.05
C ASN A 215 7.91 -17.44 -2.41
N GLY A 216 6.93 -16.92 -1.67
CA GLY A 216 6.43 -15.56 -1.86
C GLY A 216 7.49 -14.47 -1.61
N LEU A 217 8.51 -14.71 -0.78
CA LEU A 217 9.55 -13.72 -0.51
C LEU A 217 10.44 -13.49 -1.74
N GLU A 218 10.78 -14.55 -2.46
CA GLU A 218 11.54 -14.45 -3.71
C GLU A 218 10.74 -13.73 -4.79
N PHE A 219 9.46 -14.10 -4.97
CA PHE A 219 8.55 -13.38 -5.87
C PHE A 219 8.46 -11.88 -5.51
N ALA A 220 8.30 -11.56 -4.22
CA ALA A 220 8.22 -10.18 -3.76
C ALA A 220 9.47 -9.36 -4.13
N LYS A 221 10.66 -9.92 -3.93
CA LYS A 221 11.93 -9.27 -4.24
C LYS A 221 12.09 -9.03 -5.74
N GLU A 222 11.75 -10.03 -6.56
CA GLU A 222 11.83 -9.89 -8.02
C GLU A 222 10.83 -8.86 -8.54
N LEU A 223 9.59 -8.89 -8.06
CA LEU A 223 8.55 -7.95 -8.46
C LEU A 223 8.89 -6.52 -8.03
N GLU A 224 9.36 -6.31 -6.80
CA GLU A 224 9.82 -5.00 -6.31
C GLU A 224 10.97 -4.48 -7.17
N ALA A 225 12.01 -5.29 -7.38
CA ALA A 225 13.18 -4.89 -8.15
C ALA A 225 12.83 -4.59 -9.62
N TRP A 226 11.94 -5.38 -10.23
CA TRP A 226 11.46 -5.14 -11.58
C TRP A 226 10.64 -3.85 -11.68
N SER A 227 9.74 -3.60 -10.73
CA SER A 227 8.88 -2.40 -10.74
C SER A 227 9.70 -1.13 -10.65
N LEU A 228 10.69 -1.08 -9.76
CA LEU A 228 11.60 0.07 -9.64
C LEU A 228 12.40 0.34 -10.93
N ARG A 229 12.83 -0.71 -11.64
CA ARG A 229 13.50 -0.55 -12.94
C ARG A 229 12.53 -0.05 -14.02
N TYR A 230 11.33 -0.60 -14.07
CA TYR A 230 10.31 -0.14 -15.02
C TYR A 230 10.01 1.36 -14.83
N GLU A 231 9.91 1.83 -13.59
CA GLU A 231 9.73 3.25 -13.29
C GLU A 231 10.90 4.10 -13.81
N GLN A 232 12.13 3.66 -13.57
CA GLN A 232 13.33 4.33 -14.09
C GLN A 232 13.31 4.44 -15.63
N GLU A 233 12.83 3.41 -16.31
CA GLU A 233 12.79 3.36 -17.76
C GLU A 233 11.64 4.17 -18.36
N VAL A 234 10.45 4.14 -17.74
CA VAL A 234 9.20 4.56 -18.37
C VAL A 234 8.59 5.82 -17.75
N ALA A 235 8.75 6.07 -16.45
CA ALA A 235 8.14 7.22 -15.80
C ALA A 235 8.76 8.52 -16.30
N ARG A 236 7.97 9.38 -16.94
CA ARG A 236 8.42 10.64 -17.53
C ARG A 236 7.33 11.70 -17.40
N PRO A 237 7.68 12.98 -17.20
CA PRO A 237 6.70 14.05 -17.12
C PRO A 237 5.99 14.19 -18.46
N THR A 238 4.66 14.17 -18.43
CA THR A 238 3.81 14.54 -19.56
C THR A 238 2.62 15.37 -19.08
N ALA A 239 1.98 16.11 -19.99
CA ALA A 239 0.82 16.94 -19.65
C ALA A 239 -0.32 16.16 -18.98
N THR A 240 -0.51 14.88 -19.34
CA THR A 240 -1.54 14.03 -18.74
C THR A 240 -1.19 13.56 -17.33
N ASN A 241 0.11 13.52 -16.97
CA ASN A 241 0.55 13.17 -15.61
C ASN A 241 0.23 14.30 -14.62
N ASP A 242 0.60 15.54 -14.94
CA ASP A 242 0.26 16.71 -14.11
C ASP A 242 -1.26 16.89 -14.01
N GLN A 243 -1.99 16.72 -15.13
CA GLN A 243 -3.45 16.71 -15.11
C GLN A 243 -4.00 15.62 -14.17
N TYR A 244 -3.39 14.43 -14.16
CA TYR A 244 -3.83 13.34 -13.30
C TYR A 244 -3.88 13.75 -11.83
N VAL A 245 -2.77 14.31 -11.34
CA VAL A 245 -2.64 14.68 -9.93
C VAL A 245 -3.41 15.94 -9.59
N ARG A 246 -3.48 16.92 -10.49
CA ARG A 246 -4.27 18.13 -10.30
C ARG A 246 -5.72 17.82 -10.01
N VAL A 247 -6.32 16.84 -10.68
CA VAL A 247 -7.72 16.48 -10.38
C VAL A 247 -7.89 16.07 -8.92
N TYR A 248 -6.94 15.34 -8.33
CA TYR A 248 -7.02 14.94 -6.92
C TYR A 248 -6.73 16.08 -5.94
N VAL A 249 -5.65 16.83 -6.17
CA VAL A 249 -5.25 17.95 -5.31
C VAL A 249 -6.28 19.08 -5.36
N ASP A 250 -6.71 19.45 -6.56
CA ASP A 250 -7.67 20.54 -6.74
C ASP A 250 -9.06 20.13 -6.25
N SER A 251 -9.49 18.87 -6.42
CA SER A 251 -10.81 18.45 -5.93
C SER A 251 -10.88 18.39 -4.40
N ALA A 252 -9.79 18.00 -3.73
CA ALA A 252 -9.76 17.92 -2.26
C ALA A 252 -9.70 19.33 -1.61
N PHE A 253 -9.18 20.34 -2.30
CA PHE A 253 -8.89 21.66 -1.72
C PHE A 253 -9.39 22.83 -2.57
N SER A 254 -10.36 22.63 -3.47
CA SER A 254 -10.87 23.69 -4.36
C SER A 254 -11.46 24.90 -3.64
N ARG A 255 -11.80 24.75 -2.35
CA ARG A 255 -12.36 25.78 -1.48
C ARG A 255 -11.36 26.35 -0.47
N MET A 256 -10.11 25.90 -0.51
CA MET A 256 -9.07 26.25 0.44
C MET A 256 -8.05 27.21 -0.20
N PRO A 257 -7.34 28.04 0.59
CA PRO A 257 -6.34 28.96 0.07
C PRO A 257 -5.23 28.25 -0.71
N ALA A 258 -4.69 28.89 -1.75
CA ALA A 258 -3.70 28.28 -2.65
C ALA A 258 -2.43 27.73 -1.95
N PHE A 259 -2.05 28.28 -0.79
CA PHE A 259 -0.92 27.77 -0.01
C PHE A 259 -1.15 26.35 0.52
N VAL A 260 -2.40 25.97 0.81
CA VAL A 260 -2.76 24.62 1.31
C VAL A 260 -2.51 23.58 0.22
N GLY A 261 -2.90 23.89 -1.03
CA GLY A 261 -2.59 23.04 -2.18
C GLY A 261 -1.08 22.86 -2.39
N LYS A 262 -0.28 23.92 -2.23
CA LYS A 262 1.19 23.84 -2.33
C LYS A 262 1.80 22.96 -1.25
N THR A 263 1.38 23.13 0.01
CA THR A 263 1.86 22.29 1.13
C THR A 263 1.51 20.82 0.92
N LEU A 264 0.31 20.52 0.41
CA LEU A 264 -0.09 19.15 0.11
C LEU A 264 0.74 18.54 -1.02
N ARG A 265 0.97 19.27 -2.12
CA ARG A 265 1.84 18.77 -3.21
C ARG A 265 3.24 18.46 -2.70
N LYS A 266 3.79 19.32 -1.83
CA LYS A 266 5.08 19.08 -1.18
C LYS A 266 5.04 17.81 -0.32
N TYR A 267 4.03 17.66 0.54
CA TYR A 267 3.85 16.46 1.35
C TYR A 267 3.72 15.19 0.50
N LEU A 268 2.90 15.20 -0.55
CA LEU A 268 2.76 14.06 -1.47
C LEU A 268 4.09 13.76 -2.19
N GLY A 269 4.80 14.81 -2.62
CA GLY A 269 6.13 14.69 -3.22
C GLY A 269 7.14 14.02 -2.29
N GLU A 270 7.21 14.40 -1.02
CA GLU A 270 8.13 13.81 -0.02
C GLU A 270 7.88 12.30 0.20
N ASN A 271 6.67 11.81 -0.10
CA ASN A 271 6.33 10.40 0.04
C ASN A 271 6.67 9.57 -1.20
N LEU A 272 6.89 10.21 -2.34
CA LEU A 272 7.30 9.62 -3.61
C LEU A 272 8.83 9.63 -3.73
N ASP A 273 9.40 8.66 -4.45
CA ASP A 273 10.78 8.79 -4.93
C ASP A 273 10.91 9.92 -5.97
N ASP A 274 12.15 10.30 -6.26
CA ASP A 274 12.44 11.46 -7.10
C ASP A 274 11.92 11.26 -8.53
N ILE A 275 12.00 10.05 -9.08
CA ILE A 275 11.54 9.73 -10.44
C ILE A 275 10.03 9.92 -10.54
N MET A 276 9.28 9.36 -9.59
CA MET A 276 7.82 9.48 -9.60
C MET A 276 7.36 10.87 -9.23
N ARG A 277 8.10 11.59 -8.38
CA ARG A 277 7.85 13.00 -8.11
C ARG A 277 8.03 13.82 -9.38
N GLU A 278 9.17 13.73 -10.06
CA GLU A 278 9.42 14.44 -11.32
C GLU A 278 8.44 14.05 -12.43
N SER A 279 8.02 12.79 -12.47
CA SER A 279 7.07 12.35 -13.49
C SER A 279 5.65 12.85 -13.29
N LEU A 280 5.25 13.19 -12.06
CA LEU A 280 3.89 13.58 -11.70
C LEU A 280 3.68 15.10 -11.70
N TRP A 281 4.74 15.91 -11.70
CA TRP A 281 4.70 17.37 -11.52
C TRP A 281 5.44 18.14 -12.62
#